data_AF-A0AAC9SWR5-F1
#
_entry.id   AF-A0AAC9SWR5-F1
#
_cell.length_a   1.000
_cell.length_b   1.000
_cell.length_c   1.000
_cell.angle_alpha   90.00
_cell.angle_beta   90.00
_cell.angle_gamma   90.00
#
_symmetry.space_group_name_H-M   'P 1'
#
loop_
_entity.id
_entity.type
_entity.pdbx_description
1 polymer ?
#
loop_
_entity_poly.entity_id
_entity_poly.type
_entity_poly.pdbx_seq_one_letter_code
_entity_poly.pdbx_strand_id
1 'polypeptide(L)'
;MDVPPAPGEFDESTELERLRRRAYGRNADIAGDAAARARLTELEAAVTDPDPDSRAVTESDPAEGLIADSVPIGEAPVAPWWRRRRSWLTILGGTITTLALTAAIVAWMQPSAPDYVRTPNYAFPPDAILGLVSEGTEADEPNDPHGTLNRLGLNADAMRRYETYGYLTVWSGKSRYGSTCLLVAHPVQGLNEGIGAEACSPDGDETIADLAQTTRSLTRFVLKSDHVDVYEYVRPAEPGPPPG
;
A
#
# COMPACT_ATOMS: atom_id res chain seq x y z
N MET A 1 23.10 -9.44 19.27
CA MET A 1 23.29 -8.42 20.31
C MET A 1 22.43 -7.25 19.89
N ASP A 2 21.15 -7.29 20.24
CA ASP A 2 20.23 -6.20 19.95
C ASP A 2 20.43 -5.12 21.00
N VAL A 3 20.84 -3.94 20.56
CA VAL A 3 20.97 -2.76 21.41
C VAL A 3 19.55 -2.33 21.77
N PRO A 4 19.14 -2.33 23.06
CA PRO A 4 17.83 -1.83 23.44
C PRO A 4 17.75 -0.33 23.06
N PRO A 5 16.68 0.11 22.40
CA PRO A 5 16.57 1.51 21.99
C PRO A 5 16.54 2.45 23.20
N ALA A 6 17.02 3.67 22.99
CA ALA A 6 17.16 4.64 24.06
C ALA A 6 15.77 4.98 24.66
N PRO A 7 15.66 5.12 25.99
CA PRO A 7 14.41 5.50 26.66
C PRO A 7 14.04 6.94 26.29
N GLY A 8 13.23 7.09 25.24
CA GLY A 8 12.76 8.36 24.68
C GLY A 8 12.30 8.19 23.23
N GLU A 9 13.01 7.36 22.46
CA GLU A 9 12.73 7.13 21.03
C GLU A 9 11.40 6.37 20.81
N PHE A 10 11.05 5.48 21.72
CA PHE A 10 9.75 4.78 21.72
C PHE A 10 8.57 5.69 22.03
N ASP A 11 8.76 6.73 22.84
CA ASP A 11 7.71 7.68 23.19
C ASP A 11 7.46 8.64 22.01
N GLU A 12 8.53 9.15 21.40
CA GLU A 12 8.46 10.04 20.24
C GLU A 12 7.90 9.35 18.98
N SER A 13 8.28 8.10 18.72
CA SER A 13 7.73 7.33 17.59
C SER A 13 6.24 7.02 17.76
N THR A 14 5.80 6.68 18.98
CA THR A 14 4.39 6.48 19.30
C THR A 14 3.61 7.79 19.23
N GLU A 15 4.20 8.89 19.71
CA GLU A 15 3.63 10.23 19.62
C GLU A 15 3.47 10.66 18.14
N LEU A 16 4.50 10.46 17.32
CA LEU A 16 4.49 10.78 15.90
C LEU A 16 3.39 10.03 15.15
N GLU A 17 3.24 8.72 15.37
CA GLU A 17 2.21 7.90 14.74
C GLU A 17 0.79 8.37 15.14
N ARG A 18 0.60 8.72 16.42
CA ARG A 18 -0.66 9.29 16.91
C ARG A 18 -0.97 10.63 16.23
N LEU A 19 0.03 11.51 16.06
CA LEU A 19 -0.14 12.81 15.41
C LEU A 19 -0.38 12.67 13.89
N ARG A 20 0.32 11.76 13.20
CA ARG A 20 0.07 11.44 11.79
C ARG A 20 -1.33 10.91 11.55
N ARG A 21 -1.86 10.08 12.46
CA ARG A 21 -3.26 9.62 12.39
C ARG A 21 -4.26 10.76 12.56
N ARG A 22 -3.97 11.75 13.41
CA ARG A 22 -4.80 12.95 13.58
C ARG A 22 -4.68 13.93 12.41
N ALA A 23 -3.56 13.94 11.70
CA ALA A 23 -3.33 14.83 10.56
C ALA A 23 -3.79 14.27 9.22
N TYR A 24 -3.53 12.99 8.98
CA TYR A 24 -3.69 12.32 7.68
C TYR A 24 -4.67 11.14 7.75
N GLY A 25 -5.19 10.80 8.92
CA GLY A 25 -6.14 9.71 9.09
C GLY A 25 -7.56 10.06 8.67
N ARG A 26 -8.41 9.03 8.59
CA ARG A 26 -9.82 9.13 8.16
C ARG A 26 -10.65 10.15 8.94
N ASN A 27 -10.31 10.38 10.21
CA ASN A 27 -10.97 11.33 11.11
C ASN A 27 -10.00 12.48 11.48
N ALA A 28 -9.31 13.04 10.49
CA ALA A 28 -8.30 14.06 10.74
C ALA A 28 -8.91 15.30 11.44
N ASP A 29 -8.46 15.56 12.66
CA ASP A 29 -8.95 16.63 13.54
C ASP A 29 -7.85 17.65 13.90
N ILE A 30 -6.61 17.44 13.43
CA ILE A 30 -5.45 18.26 13.83
C ILE A 30 -5.53 19.72 13.36
N ALA A 31 -6.38 20.04 12.39
CA ALA A 31 -6.45 21.37 11.79
C ALA A 31 -6.81 22.47 12.81
N GLY A 32 -7.57 22.13 13.85
CA GLY A 32 -7.96 23.03 14.94
C GLY A 32 -6.97 23.11 16.12
N ASP A 33 -5.88 22.33 16.08
CA ASP A 33 -4.93 22.16 17.18
C ASP A 33 -3.52 22.58 16.74
N ALA A 34 -3.22 23.88 16.89
CA ALA A 34 -1.96 24.48 16.43
C ALA A 34 -0.72 23.90 17.14
N ALA A 35 -0.85 23.54 18.43
CA ALA A 35 0.23 22.93 19.20
C ALA A 35 0.54 21.52 18.69
N ALA A 36 -0.48 20.69 18.43
CA ALA A 36 -0.30 19.37 17.86
C ALA A 36 0.34 19.41 16.45
N ARG A 37 -0.02 20.42 15.63
CA ARG A 37 0.62 20.61 14.31
C ARG A 37 2.09 20.98 14.40
N ALA A 38 2.46 21.84 15.36
CA ALA A 38 3.86 22.21 15.58
C ALA A 38 4.69 21.00 16.01
N ARG A 39 4.17 20.20 16.97
CA ARG A 39 4.82 18.98 17.44
C ARG A 39 4.96 17.92 16.34
N LEU A 40 3.95 17.76 15.49
CA LEU A 40 4.02 16.87 14.33
C LEU A 40 5.14 17.30 13.37
N THR A 41 5.24 18.60 13.09
CA THR A 41 6.26 19.13 12.17
C THR A 41 7.68 18.90 12.70
N GLU A 42 7.89 19.09 13.99
CA GLU A 42 9.17 18.83 14.67
C GLU A 42 9.56 17.35 14.57
N LEU A 43 8.65 16.44 14.90
CA LEU A 43 8.91 14.99 14.88
C LEU A 43 9.10 14.47 13.44
N GLU A 44 8.36 14.99 12.46
CA GLU A 44 8.57 14.62 11.05
C GLU A 44 9.90 15.13 10.50
N ALA A 45 10.36 16.32 10.93
CA ALA A 45 11.67 16.84 10.59
C ALA A 45 12.79 15.98 11.18
N ALA A 46 12.66 15.56 12.45
CA ALA A 46 13.63 14.68 13.11
C ALA A 46 13.75 13.31 12.44
N VAL A 47 12.66 12.75 11.92
CA VAL A 47 12.68 11.48 11.15
C VAL A 47 13.25 11.67 9.75
N THR A 48 13.04 12.83 9.13
CA THR A 48 13.52 13.11 7.76
C THR A 48 15.01 13.46 7.73
N ASP A 49 15.53 14.00 8.83
CA ASP A 49 16.95 14.30 9.01
C ASP A 49 17.54 13.50 10.19
N PRO A 50 17.71 12.18 10.06
CA PRO A 50 18.27 11.35 11.12
C PRO A 50 19.81 11.46 11.13
N ASP A 51 20.39 12.66 11.09
CA ASP A 51 21.78 12.88 11.55
C ASP A 51 22.20 14.38 11.65
N PRO A 52 22.40 14.95 12.85
CA PRO A 52 23.22 16.13 13.02
C PRO A 52 24.68 15.82 13.39
N ASP A 53 25.17 14.59 13.27
CA ASP A 53 26.57 14.23 13.60
C ASP A 53 27.57 14.53 12.46
N SER A 54 27.18 15.36 11.49
CA SER A 54 28.10 15.93 10.48
C SER A 54 28.25 17.45 10.52
N ARG A 55 27.70 18.18 11.51
CA ARG A 55 28.01 19.61 11.70
C ARG A 55 27.95 20.06 13.16
N ALA A 56 28.91 19.63 13.98
CA ALA A 56 29.37 20.42 15.15
C ALA A 56 30.71 19.91 15.72
N VAL A 57 31.77 19.84 14.91
CA VAL A 57 33.13 20.07 15.43
C VAL A 57 33.50 21.50 15.09
N THR A 58 33.03 22.44 15.90
CA THR A 58 33.82 23.64 16.21
C THR A 58 33.47 24.05 17.64
N GLU A 59 34.27 23.48 18.51
CA GLU A 59 34.63 23.90 19.86
C GLU A 59 34.51 25.42 20.10
N SER A 60 33.90 25.79 21.22
CA SER A 60 33.87 27.16 21.72
C SER A 60 35.14 27.50 22.52
N ASP A 61 35.74 28.63 22.13
CA ASP A 61 36.50 29.66 22.91
C ASP A 61 37.92 29.31 23.46
N PRO A 62 38.89 30.26 23.59
CA PRO A 62 38.72 31.66 24.05
C PRO A 62 39.46 32.80 23.29
N ALA A 63 38.84 33.99 23.37
CA ALA A 63 39.36 35.37 23.47
C ALA A 63 40.84 35.73 23.16
N GLU A 64 41.07 36.75 22.31
CA GLU A 64 41.92 37.94 22.61
C GLU A 64 41.84 39.06 21.54
N GLY A 65 41.55 40.30 22.01
CA GLY A 65 41.94 41.62 21.48
C GLY A 65 41.44 42.09 20.09
N LEU A 66 41.02 43.33 19.80
CA LEU A 66 41.17 44.64 20.46
C LEU A 66 40.41 45.67 19.56
N ILE A 67 39.53 46.51 20.15
CA ILE A 67 39.13 47.92 19.79
C ILE A 67 38.59 48.22 18.35
N ALA A 68 37.65 49.12 18.06
CA ALA A 68 36.89 50.18 18.74
C ALA A 68 35.62 50.43 17.88
N ASP A 69 34.43 50.51 18.49
CA ASP A 69 33.68 51.76 18.71
C ASP A 69 33.24 52.51 17.44
N SER A 70 31.95 52.40 17.08
CA SER A 70 31.02 53.54 16.95
C SER A 70 29.70 53.13 16.26
N VAL A 71 28.61 53.60 16.87
CA VAL A 71 27.18 53.53 16.53
C VAL A 71 26.70 55.02 16.57
N PRO A 72 25.59 55.54 15.95
CA PRO A 72 24.40 54.89 15.36
C PRO A 72 23.74 55.61 14.12
N ILE A 73 22.54 55.10 13.73
CA ILE A 73 21.34 55.69 13.07
C ILE A 73 21.39 56.05 11.57
N GLY A 74 20.43 55.49 10.80
CA GLY A 74 19.91 56.12 9.59
C GLY A 74 19.18 55.17 8.64
N GLU A 75 18.00 55.58 8.19
CA GLU A 75 17.00 54.81 7.42
C GLU A 75 17.41 54.39 5.99
N ALA A 76 16.59 53.50 5.44
CA ALA A 76 16.67 52.78 4.16
C ALA A 76 16.86 53.64 2.88
N PRO A 77 17.16 52.95 1.76
CA PRO A 77 16.27 53.12 0.61
C PRO A 77 15.75 51.80 0.01
N VAL A 78 14.45 51.87 -0.28
CA VAL A 78 13.62 50.89 -0.98
C VAL A 78 14.12 50.68 -2.41
N ALA A 79 14.47 49.45 -2.77
CA ALA A 79 14.79 49.06 -4.15
C ALA A 79 13.54 48.52 -4.90
N PRO A 80 13.43 48.73 -6.23
CA PRO A 80 12.15 48.80 -6.91
C PRO A 80 11.56 47.44 -7.32
N TRP A 81 10.27 47.32 -7.05
CA TRP A 81 9.31 46.22 -7.19
C TRP A 81 9.01 45.71 -8.63
N TRP A 82 9.74 46.13 -9.66
CA TRP A 82 9.37 45.88 -11.07
C TRP A 82 10.19 44.81 -11.81
N ARG A 83 11.03 44.02 -11.12
CA ARG A 83 11.71 42.84 -11.71
C ARG A 83 11.22 41.50 -11.16
N ARG A 84 9.98 41.42 -10.67
CA ARG A 84 9.37 40.17 -10.14
C ARG A 84 8.31 39.52 -11.03
N ARG A 85 8.11 40.00 -12.26
CA ARG A 85 7.07 39.50 -13.21
C ARG A 85 7.63 38.99 -14.55
N ARG A 86 8.85 38.43 -14.60
CA ARG A 86 9.43 37.90 -15.85
C ARG A 86 10.17 36.56 -15.73
N SER A 87 9.84 35.76 -14.72
CA SER A 87 10.43 34.41 -14.52
C SER A 87 9.39 33.30 -14.28
N TRP A 88 8.12 33.58 -14.57
CA TRP A 88 6.99 32.64 -14.43
C TRP A 88 6.71 31.77 -15.66
N LEU A 89 7.63 31.68 -16.63
CA LEU A 89 7.40 30.97 -17.89
C LEU A 89 8.53 30.04 -18.38
N THR A 90 9.34 29.48 -17.47
CA THR A 90 10.35 28.46 -17.88
C THR A 90 10.53 27.34 -16.86
N ILE A 91 9.45 26.75 -16.31
CA ILE A 91 9.47 25.38 -15.78
C ILE A 91 8.11 24.72 -16.09
N LEU A 92 7.81 24.54 -17.38
CA LEU A 92 6.67 23.77 -17.87
C LEU A 92 7.11 23.12 -19.18
N GLY A 93 8.01 22.14 -19.07
CA GLY A 93 8.55 21.47 -20.25
C GLY A 93 9.50 20.29 -20.00
N GLY A 94 9.60 19.76 -18.77
CA GLY A 94 10.66 18.80 -18.44
C GLY A 94 10.33 17.67 -17.46
N THR A 95 9.05 17.37 -17.18
CA THR A 95 8.67 16.30 -16.22
C THR A 95 7.82 15.17 -16.81
N ILE A 96 7.43 15.24 -18.09
CA ILE A 96 6.55 14.22 -18.68
C ILE A 96 7.33 13.00 -19.22
N THR A 97 8.61 13.14 -19.57
CA THR A 97 9.36 12.05 -20.20
C THR A 97 9.90 11.01 -19.20
N THR A 98 10.10 11.36 -17.93
CA THR A 98 10.64 10.42 -16.93
C THR A 98 9.60 9.49 -16.32
N LEU A 99 8.34 9.93 -16.20
CA LEU A 99 7.25 9.13 -15.62
C LEU A 99 6.72 8.06 -16.59
N ALA A 100 6.79 8.32 -17.90
CA ALA A 100 6.42 7.32 -18.92
C ALA A 100 7.45 6.17 -19.02
N LEU A 101 8.74 6.46 -18.81
CA LEU A 101 9.81 5.47 -18.87
C LEU A 101 9.82 4.53 -17.65
N THR A 102 9.49 5.02 -16.45
CA THR A 102 9.40 4.17 -15.25
C THR A 102 8.18 3.25 -15.30
N ALA A 103 7.03 3.72 -15.77
CA ALA A 103 5.84 2.89 -15.97
C ALA A 103 6.10 1.75 -16.98
N ALA A 104 6.85 2.02 -18.04
CA ALA A 104 7.25 1.00 -19.01
C ALA A 104 8.17 -0.06 -18.39
N ILE A 105 9.16 0.32 -17.58
CA ILE A 105 10.08 -0.65 -16.96
C ILE A 105 9.35 -1.54 -15.93
N VAL A 106 8.44 -0.98 -15.14
CA VAL A 106 7.63 -1.77 -14.18
C VAL A 106 6.70 -2.75 -14.91
N ALA A 107 6.08 -2.33 -16.02
CA ALA A 107 5.24 -3.21 -16.83
C ALA A 107 6.00 -4.39 -17.47
N TRP A 108 7.30 -4.24 -17.72
CA TRP A 108 8.15 -5.30 -18.27
C TRP A 108 8.66 -6.30 -17.22
N MET A 109 8.72 -5.92 -15.94
CA MET A 109 9.15 -6.82 -14.86
C MET A 109 8.00 -7.58 -14.20
N GLN A 110 6.75 -7.22 -14.48
CA GLN A 110 5.60 -7.98 -13.99
C GLN A 110 5.43 -9.25 -14.83
N PRO A 111 5.31 -10.44 -14.21
CA PRO A 111 4.91 -11.64 -14.94
C PRO A 111 3.55 -11.36 -15.57
N SER A 112 3.55 -11.16 -16.88
CA SER A 112 2.32 -10.89 -17.63
C SER A 112 1.46 -12.13 -17.48
N ALA A 113 0.30 -11.99 -16.86
CA ALA A 113 -0.71 -13.03 -16.94
C ALA A 113 -0.94 -13.32 -18.45
N PRO A 114 -0.83 -14.58 -18.89
CA PRO A 114 -0.80 -14.92 -20.31
C PRO A 114 -2.06 -14.43 -21.03
N ASP A 115 -1.99 -14.10 -22.32
CA ASP A 115 -3.07 -13.38 -23.03
C ASP A 115 -4.45 -14.06 -22.99
N TYR A 116 -4.54 -15.37 -22.74
CA TYR A 116 -5.81 -16.08 -22.50
C TYR A 116 -6.52 -15.68 -21.20
N VAL A 117 -5.81 -15.03 -20.28
CA VAL A 117 -6.35 -14.42 -19.05
C VAL A 117 -7.03 -13.08 -19.32
N ARG A 118 -6.65 -12.36 -20.38
CA ARG A 118 -7.10 -10.98 -20.66
C ARG A 118 -8.37 -10.88 -21.50
N THR A 119 -8.86 -11.97 -22.09
CA THR A 119 -10.10 -11.96 -22.88
C THR A 119 -11.27 -12.48 -22.03
N PRO A 120 -12.28 -11.66 -21.69
CA PRO A 120 -13.38 -12.03 -20.79
C PRO A 120 -14.48 -12.84 -21.47
N ASN A 121 -14.20 -13.48 -22.61
CA ASN A 121 -15.14 -14.41 -23.23
C ASN A 121 -14.89 -15.80 -22.67
N TYR A 122 -15.29 -16.02 -21.42
CA TYR A 122 -15.41 -17.35 -20.82
C TYR A 122 -16.55 -18.12 -21.51
N ALA A 123 -16.32 -18.53 -22.76
CA ALA A 123 -17.24 -19.35 -23.54
C ALA A 123 -17.09 -20.85 -23.23
N PHE A 124 -16.26 -21.19 -22.24
CA PHE A 124 -16.08 -22.54 -21.74
C PHE A 124 -16.82 -22.68 -20.40
N PRO A 125 -17.48 -23.81 -20.12
CA PRO A 125 -18.08 -24.04 -18.82
C PRO A 125 -16.99 -24.04 -17.73
N PRO A 126 -17.30 -23.57 -16.51
CA PRO A 126 -16.38 -23.67 -15.39
C PRO A 126 -16.12 -25.14 -15.03
N ASP A 127 -14.93 -25.42 -14.51
CA ASP A 127 -14.53 -26.76 -14.06
C ASP A 127 -15.24 -27.13 -12.74
N ALA A 128 -15.58 -26.13 -11.93
CA ALA A 128 -16.46 -26.26 -10.77
C ALA A 128 -17.28 -24.99 -10.51
N ILE A 129 -18.44 -25.15 -9.89
CA ILE A 129 -19.29 -24.06 -9.40
C ILE A 129 -19.47 -24.27 -7.90
N LEU A 130 -19.08 -23.28 -7.09
CA LEU A 130 -19.18 -23.34 -5.64
C LEU A 130 -20.44 -22.59 -5.17
N GLY A 131 -21.35 -23.31 -4.52
CA GLY A 131 -22.56 -22.75 -3.94
C GLY A 131 -22.28 -21.94 -2.66
N LEU A 132 -23.19 -21.02 -2.32
CA LEU A 132 -23.19 -20.36 -1.02
C LEU A 132 -23.60 -21.36 0.08
N VAL A 133 -22.78 -21.49 1.11
CA VAL A 133 -22.99 -22.39 2.26
C VAL A 133 -23.65 -21.65 3.41
N SER A 134 -23.12 -20.47 3.75
CA SER A 134 -23.61 -19.67 4.86
C SER A 134 -23.22 -18.20 4.68
N GLU A 135 -23.89 -17.31 5.40
CA GLU A 135 -23.63 -15.88 5.33
C GLU A 135 -23.79 -15.20 6.69
N GLY A 136 -23.06 -14.10 6.84
CA GLY A 136 -23.10 -13.28 8.04
C GLY A 136 -22.65 -14.04 9.29
N THR A 137 -23.35 -13.83 10.39
CA THR A 137 -23.05 -14.46 11.69
C THR A 137 -23.29 -15.97 11.72
N GLU A 138 -23.95 -16.53 10.71
CA GLU A 138 -24.13 -17.99 10.57
C GLU A 138 -22.94 -18.65 9.86
N ALA A 139 -22.09 -17.86 9.21
CA ALA A 139 -20.87 -18.37 8.63
C ALA A 139 -19.79 -18.49 9.71
N ASP A 140 -19.01 -19.59 9.65
CA ASP A 140 -17.76 -19.64 10.42
C ASP A 140 -16.88 -18.44 10.04
N GLU A 141 -15.95 -18.03 10.89
CA GLU A 141 -15.03 -16.95 10.52
C GLU A 141 -13.89 -17.47 9.64
N PRO A 142 -13.42 -16.70 8.63
CA PRO A 142 -12.18 -17.02 7.94
C PRO A 142 -11.01 -17.04 8.92
N ASN A 143 -10.18 -18.09 8.86
CA ASN A 143 -8.91 -18.14 9.59
C ASN A 143 -8.00 -17.01 9.07
N ASP A 144 -7.83 -15.94 9.84
CA ASP A 144 -7.09 -14.74 9.45
C ASP A 144 -5.95 -14.40 10.42
N PRO A 145 -4.88 -15.22 10.47
CA PRO A 145 -3.78 -15.00 11.40
C PRO A 145 -2.95 -13.75 11.05
N HIS A 146 -3.15 -13.18 9.86
CA HIS A 146 -2.37 -12.05 9.34
C HIS A 146 -3.14 -10.73 9.31
N GLY A 147 -4.40 -10.69 9.76
CA GLY A 147 -5.21 -9.48 9.77
C GLY A 147 -5.62 -8.98 8.37
N THR A 148 -5.68 -9.89 7.40
CA THR A 148 -6.11 -9.64 6.02
C THR A 148 -7.51 -9.03 5.96
N LEU A 149 -8.46 -9.49 6.77
CA LEU A 149 -9.81 -8.92 6.83
C LEU A 149 -9.76 -7.44 7.22
N ASN A 150 -9.00 -7.10 8.25
CA ASN A 150 -8.84 -5.71 8.70
C ASN A 150 -8.16 -4.84 7.63
N ARG A 151 -7.13 -5.34 6.96
CA ARG A 151 -6.43 -4.65 5.87
C ARG A 151 -7.39 -4.36 4.72
N LEU A 152 -8.18 -5.34 4.31
CA LEU A 152 -9.17 -5.23 3.23
C LEU A 152 -10.45 -4.50 3.66
N GLY A 153 -10.60 -4.18 4.95
CA GLY A 153 -11.77 -3.48 5.49
C GLY A 153 -13.03 -4.34 5.48
N LEU A 154 -12.86 -5.67 5.60
CA LEU A 154 -13.92 -6.67 5.67
C LEU A 154 -14.33 -6.91 7.12
N ASN A 155 -15.60 -7.24 7.32
CA ASN A 155 -16.14 -7.66 8.62
C ASN A 155 -16.36 -9.17 8.60
N ALA A 156 -15.76 -9.89 9.54
CA ALA A 156 -15.88 -11.35 9.67
C ALA A 156 -17.35 -11.78 9.79
N ASP A 157 -18.16 -11.06 10.58
CA ASP A 157 -19.59 -11.30 10.80
C ASP A 157 -20.48 -11.01 9.60
N ALA A 158 -19.92 -10.47 8.51
CA ALA A 158 -20.63 -10.16 7.27
C ALA A 158 -20.08 -10.94 6.06
N MET A 159 -19.23 -11.93 6.32
CA MET A 159 -18.65 -12.75 5.27
C MET A 159 -19.66 -13.75 4.74
N ARG A 160 -19.53 -14.08 3.46
CA ARG A 160 -20.28 -15.12 2.77
C ARG A 160 -19.35 -16.29 2.53
N ARG A 161 -19.70 -17.46 3.07
CA ARG A 161 -18.95 -18.69 2.90
C ARG A 161 -19.49 -19.46 1.71
N TYR A 162 -18.59 -19.91 0.84
CA TYR A 162 -18.93 -20.82 -0.24
C TYR A 162 -18.47 -22.24 0.07
N GLU A 163 -18.89 -23.18 -0.76
CA GLU A 163 -18.40 -24.54 -0.76
C GLU A 163 -16.86 -24.55 -0.88
N THR A 164 -16.25 -25.59 -0.32
CA THR A 164 -14.82 -25.77 -0.37
C THR A 164 -14.38 -26.23 -1.76
N TYR A 165 -13.25 -25.72 -2.23
CA TYR A 165 -12.61 -26.21 -3.45
C TYR A 165 -11.35 -26.99 -3.09
N GLY A 166 -11.39 -28.31 -3.25
CA GLY A 166 -10.37 -29.20 -2.70
C GLY A 166 -10.30 -29.03 -1.18
N TYR A 167 -9.16 -28.58 -0.66
CA TYR A 167 -8.98 -28.26 0.76
C TYR A 167 -9.16 -26.77 1.09
N LEU A 168 -9.37 -25.92 0.08
CA LEU A 168 -9.45 -24.47 0.24
C LEU A 168 -10.84 -24.05 0.68
N THR A 169 -10.89 -23.05 1.56
CA THR A 169 -12.15 -22.39 1.94
C THR A 169 -12.29 -21.08 1.17
N VAL A 170 -13.47 -20.83 0.62
CA VAL A 170 -13.74 -19.69 -0.27
C VAL A 170 -14.75 -18.77 0.37
N TRP A 171 -14.46 -17.48 0.34
CA TRP A 171 -15.20 -16.44 1.03
C TRP A 171 -15.38 -15.22 0.16
N SER A 172 -16.50 -14.52 0.30
CA SER A 172 -16.66 -13.17 -0.22
C SER A 172 -17.16 -12.22 0.85
N GLY A 173 -16.88 -10.93 0.67
CA GLY A 173 -17.35 -9.92 1.59
C GLY A 173 -17.30 -8.54 0.98
N LYS A 174 -18.18 -7.66 1.47
CA LYS A 174 -18.16 -6.25 1.10
C LYS A 174 -17.20 -5.50 2.01
N SER A 175 -16.25 -4.82 1.40
CA SER A 175 -15.33 -3.93 2.10
C SER A 175 -16.02 -2.61 2.46
N ARG A 176 -15.66 -2.05 3.60
CA ARG A 176 -15.98 -0.67 3.97
C ARG A 176 -15.42 0.39 3.01
N TYR A 177 -14.62 0.00 2.03
CA TYR A 177 -14.08 0.86 0.98
C TYR A 177 -14.94 0.85 -0.30
N GLY A 178 -16.06 0.12 -0.33
CA GLY A 178 -16.95 0.07 -1.51
C GLY A 178 -16.52 -0.92 -2.59
N SER A 179 -15.73 -1.92 -2.22
CA SER A 179 -15.31 -3.02 -3.08
C SER A 179 -15.87 -4.35 -2.59
N THR A 180 -16.11 -5.28 -3.50
CA THR A 180 -16.40 -6.67 -3.18
C THR A 180 -15.12 -7.48 -3.29
N CYS A 181 -14.76 -8.16 -2.22
CA CYS A 181 -13.56 -8.98 -2.12
C CYS A 181 -13.90 -10.46 -2.19
N LEU A 182 -13.05 -11.23 -2.87
CA LEU A 182 -13.05 -12.68 -2.94
C LEU A 182 -11.75 -13.19 -2.31
N LEU A 183 -11.88 -14.11 -1.36
CA LEU A 183 -10.78 -14.65 -0.59
C LEU A 183 -10.79 -16.18 -0.65
N VAL A 184 -9.60 -16.75 -0.85
CA VAL A 184 -9.37 -18.19 -0.87
C VAL A 184 -8.33 -18.49 0.21
N ALA A 185 -8.74 -19.16 1.27
CA ALA A 185 -7.92 -19.42 2.44
C ALA A 185 -7.50 -20.89 2.51
N HIS A 186 -6.24 -21.11 2.89
CA HIS A 186 -5.75 -22.44 3.26
C HIS A 186 -6.25 -22.80 4.65
N PRO A 187 -6.69 -24.04 4.92
CA PRO A 187 -7.34 -24.40 6.18
C PRO A 187 -6.43 -24.20 7.39
N VAL A 188 -5.14 -24.51 7.25
CA VAL A 188 -4.14 -24.38 8.32
C VAL A 188 -3.48 -22.99 8.37
N GLN A 189 -3.14 -22.42 7.21
CA GLN A 189 -2.33 -21.19 7.12
C GLN A 189 -3.21 -19.94 7.03
N GLY A 190 -4.51 -20.11 6.85
CA GLY A 190 -5.49 -19.03 6.78
C GLY A 190 -5.35 -18.19 5.51
N LEU A 191 -5.76 -16.94 5.63
CA LEU A 191 -5.58 -15.89 4.63
C LEU A 191 -4.14 -15.38 4.64
N ASN A 192 -3.36 -15.74 3.62
CA ASN A 192 -1.98 -15.28 3.45
C ASN A 192 -1.61 -15.13 1.97
N GLU A 193 -0.84 -14.09 1.66
CA GLU A 193 -0.29 -13.82 0.33
C GLU A 193 0.66 -14.97 -0.09
N GLY A 194 0.44 -15.55 -1.27
CA GLY A 194 1.27 -16.62 -1.84
C GLY A 194 0.86 -18.07 -1.49
N ILE A 195 -0.07 -18.25 -0.55
CA ILE A 195 -0.64 -19.56 -0.19
C ILE A 195 -2.14 -19.59 -0.54
N GLY A 196 -2.81 -18.48 -0.29
CA GLY A 196 -4.19 -18.24 -0.70
C GLY A 196 -4.26 -17.33 -1.92
N ALA A 197 -5.48 -16.91 -2.24
CA ALA A 197 -5.73 -15.87 -3.22
C ALA A 197 -6.65 -14.81 -2.62
N GLU A 198 -6.38 -13.55 -2.91
CA GLU A 198 -7.21 -12.43 -2.52
C GLU A 198 -7.33 -11.47 -3.69
N ALA A 199 -8.55 -10.99 -3.93
CA ALA A 199 -8.79 -9.92 -4.87
C ALA A 199 -10.00 -9.11 -4.45
N CYS A 200 -9.96 -7.81 -4.70
CA CYS A 200 -11.09 -6.92 -4.50
C CYS A 200 -11.31 -6.12 -5.78
N SER A 201 -12.57 -5.99 -6.17
CA SER A 201 -12.99 -5.16 -7.30
C SER A 201 -14.06 -4.17 -6.82
N PRO A 202 -14.18 -2.98 -7.44
CA PRO A 202 -15.30 -2.07 -7.18
C PRO A 202 -16.65 -2.78 -7.27
N ASP A 203 -17.63 -2.35 -6.46
CA ASP A 203 -18.96 -2.92 -6.52
C ASP A 203 -19.56 -2.81 -7.94
N GLY A 204 -20.00 -3.94 -8.50
CA GLY A 204 -20.54 -4.04 -9.85
C GLY A 204 -19.57 -4.58 -10.89
N ASP A 205 -18.27 -4.60 -10.59
CA ASP A 205 -17.26 -5.26 -11.42
C ASP A 205 -17.11 -6.74 -11.04
N GLU A 206 -16.62 -7.56 -11.96
CA GLU A 206 -16.28 -8.95 -11.66
C GLU A 206 -15.05 -9.00 -10.73
N THR A 207 -15.22 -9.64 -9.57
CA THR A 207 -14.09 -9.93 -8.66
C THR A 207 -13.47 -11.27 -9.03
N ILE A 208 -12.19 -11.24 -9.41
CA ILE A 208 -11.44 -12.42 -9.86
C ILE A 208 -10.21 -12.61 -8.97
N ALA A 209 -10.12 -13.76 -8.30
CA ALA A 209 -8.96 -14.13 -7.49
C ALA A 209 -8.21 -15.30 -8.15
N ASP A 210 -6.90 -15.13 -8.32
CA ASP A 210 -6.02 -16.06 -9.01
C ASP A 210 -5.07 -16.73 -8.02
N LEU A 211 -5.08 -18.06 -7.97
CA LEU A 211 -4.20 -18.88 -7.13
C LEU A 211 -3.21 -19.64 -8.00
N ALA A 212 -1.94 -19.24 -7.97
CA ALA A 212 -0.86 -20.01 -8.58
C ALA A 212 -0.40 -21.11 -7.62
N GLN A 213 -0.74 -22.36 -7.92
CA GLN A 213 -0.30 -23.51 -7.10
C GLN A 213 1.14 -23.92 -7.44
N THR A 214 1.53 -23.78 -8.70
CA THR A 214 2.89 -23.99 -9.20
C THR A 214 3.20 -22.97 -10.30
N THR A 215 4.44 -22.94 -10.81
CA THR A 215 4.77 -22.12 -11.99
C THR A 215 3.99 -22.51 -13.26
N ARG A 216 3.35 -23.68 -13.26
CA ARG A 216 2.62 -24.25 -14.39
C ARG A 216 1.12 -24.40 -14.15
N SER A 217 0.61 -24.13 -12.95
CA SER A 217 -0.81 -24.27 -12.64
C SER A 217 -1.39 -23.01 -12.01
N LEU A 218 -2.53 -22.57 -12.55
CA LEU A 218 -3.30 -21.44 -12.08
C LEU A 218 -4.74 -21.91 -11.89
N THR A 219 -5.29 -21.69 -10.70
CA THR A 219 -6.72 -21.83 -10.44
C THR A 219 -7.31 -20.43 -10.33
N ARG A 220 -8.32 -20.12 -11.13
CA ARG A 220 -9.02 -18.85 -11.13
C ARG A 220 -10.39 -19.02 -10.48
N PHE A 221 -10.69 -18.14 -9.54
CA PHE A 221 -11.99 -18.04 -8.90
C PHE A 221 -12.66 -16.74 -9.37
N VAL A 222 -13.85 -16.85 -9.95
CA VAL A 222 -14.63 -15.70 -10.42
C VAL A 222 -15.89 -15.60 -9.57
N LEU A 223 -15.98 -14.54 -8.79
CA LEU A 223 -17.17 -14.29 -7.99
C LEU A 223 -18.32 -13.85 -8.90
N LYS A 224 -19.39 -14.64 -8.88
CA LYS A 224 -20.70 -14.26 -9.42
C LYS A 224 -21.59 -13.81 -8.26
N SER A 225 -22.80 -13.36 -8.56
CA SER A 225 -23.69 -12.78 -7.54
C SER A 225 -24.00 -13.73 -6.38
N ASP A 226 -24.18 -15.02 -6.68
CA ASP A 226 -24.63 -16.06 -5.76
C ASP A 226 -23.72 -17.30 -5.68
N HIS A 227 -22.75 -17.44 -6.59
CA HIS A 227 -21.82 -18.57 -6.64
C HIS A 227 -20.41 -18.10 -7.03
N VAL A 228 -19.45 -19.02 -6.99
CA VAL A 228 -18.09 -18.81 -7.50
C VAL A 228 -17.82 -19.82 -8.60
N ASP A 229 -17.49 -19.33 -9.79
CA ASP A 229 -16.99 -20.16 -10.89
C ASP A 229 -15.50 -20.42 -10.68
N VAL A 230 -15.07 -21.66 -10.90
CA VAL A 230 -13.67 -22.07 -10.78
C VAL A 230 -13.18 -22.61 -12.11
N TYR A 231 -12.01 -22.12 -12.54
CA TYR A 231 -11.33 -22.54 -13.75
C TYR A 231 -9.92 -23.01 -13.42
N GLU A 232 -9.52 -24.18 -13.93
CA GLU A 232 -8.18 -24.72 -13.78
C GLU A 232 -7.39 -24.60 -15.09
N TYR A 233 -6.25 -23.94 -15.02
CA TYR A 233 -5.31 -23.82 -16.13
C TYR A 233 -4.03 -24.56 -15.80
N VAL A 234 -3.72 -25.60 -16.57
CA VAL A 234 -2.44 -26.32 -16.51
C VAL A 234 -1.67 -26.04 -17.78
N ARG A 235 -0.48 -25.45 -17.67
CA ARG A 235 0.45 -25.34 -18.80
C ARG A 235 0.98 -26.73 -19.16
N PRO A 236 0.89 -27.16 -20.43
CA PRO A 236 1.51 -28.39 -20.88
C PRO A 236 3.01 -28.35 -20.57
N ALA A 237 3.60 -29.51 -20.24
CA ALA A 237 5.05 -29.63 -20.21
C ALA A 237 5.59 -29.29 -21.61
N GLU A 238 6.68 -28.50 -21.68
CA GLU A 238 7.38 -28.33 -22.95
C GLU A 238 7.74 -29.71 -23.49
N PRO A 239 7.47 -30.00 -24.77
CA PRO A 239 7.88 -31.26 -25.37
C PRO A 239 9.40 -31.36 -25.23
N GLY A 240 9.87 -32.46 -24.63
CA GLY A 240 11.30 -32.73 -24.52
C GLY A 240 11.96 -32.78 -25.91
N PRO A 241 13.28 -32.55 -26.00
CA PRO A 241 13.97 -32.72 -27.27
C PRO A 241 13.73 -34.14 -27.79
N PRO A 242 13.58 -34.32 -29.12
CA PRO A 242 13.41 -35.65 -29.69
C PRO A 242 14.61 -36.55 -29.30
N PRO A 243 14.38 -37.87 -29.11
CA PRO A 243 15.49 -38.78 -28.82
C PRO A 243 16.51 -38.72 -29.95
N GLY A 244 17.77 -38.49 -29.58
CA GLY A 244 18.93 -38.46 -30.49
C GLY A 244 19.46 -39.83 -30.84
#